data_AF-A0A953PFZ0-F1
#
_entry.id   AF-A0A953PFZ0-F1
#
_cell.length_a   1.000
_cell.length_b   1.000
_cell.length_c   1.000
_cell.angle_alpha   90.00
_cell.angle_beta   90.00
_cell.angle_gamma   90.00
#
_symmetry.space_group_name_H-M   'P 1'
#
loop_
_entity.id
_entity.type
_entity.pdbx_description
1 polymer ?
#
loop_
_entity_poly.entity_id
_entity_poly.type
_entity_poly.pdbx_seq_one_letter_code
_entity_poly.pdbx_strand_id
1 'polypeptide(L)'
;MTLTATPSPEEHWAMLSLLEPIYSALVREFVIEVGACPKPEEDAAPSPASVEPAKAWFQQVDEQIQVHQLRQFLQTTSLTNEGVLRNLTVHHLQKAVKAPSDRDKIDFLLVQYFSLCAPSGLEDSDVDLEYVAQVLEPVLGSQPAQVPLWLSPLETVLQSAARCRRLSELLHSGVLEQGRKLKSQSGDKYFEPAAMAAFARYSFMIRRVFFRLMHDDLNAILDGLRDLERRGINSLDCRRAQFSADEPTTRLRMICQSWKVMFHAEYSSGQPLRMLVDLRAAVDDALKGGARKGTTAARAASASNNPSGAAKK
;
A
#
# COMPACT_ATOMS: atom_id res chain seq x y z
N MET A 1 8.26 -30.41 -7.80
CA MET A 1 9.06 -29.90 -6.68
C MET A 1 10.52 -30.16 -6.98
N THR A 2 11.21 -29.16 -7.53
CA THR A 2 12.67 -29.07 -7.48
C THR A 2 12.96 -27.80 -6.70
N LEU A 3 12.81 -27.89 -5.37
CA LEU A 3 13.46 -26.94 -4.49
C LEU A 3 14.95 -27.05 -4.81
N THR A 4 15.52 -25.92 -5.20
CA THR A 4 16.93 -25.71 -5.51
C THR A 4 17.84 -26.43 -4.53
N ALA A 5 18.94 -27.00 -5.03
CA ALA A 5 20.01 -27.57 -4.23
C ALA A 5 20.32 -26.67 -3.03
N THR A 6 20.58 -27.27 -1.86
CA THR A 6 21.02 -26.51 -0.68
C THR A 6 22.23 -25.68 -1.09
N PRO A 7 22.18 -24.33 -1.00
CA PRO A 7 23.26 -23.49 -1.48
C PRO A 7 24.56 -23.89 -0.79
N SER A 8 25.68 -23.80 -1.51
CA SER A 8 26.97 -24.09 -0.90
C SER A 8 27.23 -23.12 0.28
N PRO A 9 28.08 -23.48 1.25
CA PRO A 9 28.44 -22.56 2.33
C PRO A 9 28.99 -21.23 1.82
N GLU A 10 29.69 -21.25 0.69
CA GLU A 10 30.22 -20.06 0.01
C GLU A 10 29.11 -19.18 -0.57
N GLU A 11 28.13 -19.78 -1.24
CA GLU A 11 26.97 -19.07 -1.81
C GLU A 11 26.11 -18.42 -0.71
N HIS A 12 25.89 -19.14 0.40
CA HIS A 12 25.19 -18.59 1.56
C HIS A 12 25.97 -17.42 2.16
N TRP A 13 27.28 -17.57 2.38
CA TRP A 13 28.08 -16.49 2.96
C TRP A 13 28.11 -15.25 2.06
N ALA A 14 28.22 -15.43 0.74
CA ALA A 14 28.15 -14.34 -0.22
C ALA A 14 26.82 -13.59 -0.13
N MET A 15 25.70 -14.30 -0.05
CA MET A 15 24.38 -13.69 0.13
C MET A 15 24.27 -12.93 1.47
N LEU A 16 24.68 -13.53 2.59
CA LEU A 16 24.64 -12.88 3.90
C LEU A 16 25.54 -11.64 3.95
N SER A 17 26.72 -11.69 3.33
CA SER A 17 27.63 -10.54 3.24
C SER A 17 27.00 -9.38 2.46
N LEU A 18 26.23 -9.66 1.41
CA LEU A 18 25.49 -8.63 0.67
C LEU A 18 24.32 -8.03 1.47
N LEU A 19 23.73 -8.81 2.39
CA LEU A 19 22.61 -8.38 3.22
C LEU A 19 23.04 -7.69 4.52
N GLU A 20 24.27 -7.90 4.99
CA GLU A 20 24.77 -7.35 6.25
C GLU A 20 24.60 -5.82 6.37
N PRO A 21 24.94 -4.99 5.35
CA PRO A 21 24.77 -3.54 5.49
C PRO A 21 23.30 -3.13 5.69
N ILE A 22 22.38 -3.86 5.06
CA ILE A 22 20.94 -3.61 5.15
C ILE A 22 20.42 -4.01 6.53
N TYR A 23 20.77 -5.20 7.00
CA TYR A 23 20.35 -5.68 8.31
C TYR A 23 20.96 -4.84 9.44
N SER A 24 22.24 -4.47 9.35
CA SER A 24 22.92 -3.60 10.31
C SER A 24 22.27 -2.21 10.36
N ALA A 25 21.88 -1.64 9.22
CA ALA A 25 21.13 -0.38 9.19
C ALA A 25 19.74 -0.53 9.83
N LEU A 26 19.04 -1.62 9.55
CA LEU A 26 17.71 -1.88 10.09
C LEU A 26 17.74 -2.10 11.62
N VAL A 27 18.71 -2.85 12.13
CA VAL A 27 18.96 -3.03 13.57
C VAL A 27 19.15 -1.69 14.27
N ARG A 28 19.90 -0.77 13.65
CA ARG A 28 20.14 0.58 14.20
C ARG A 28 18.87 1.45 14.15
N GLU A 29 18.17 1.46 13.01
CA GLU A 29 16.97 2.26 12.78
C GLU A 29 15.88 1.95 13.83
N PHE A 30 15.66 0.67 14.12
CA PHE A 30 14.59 0.21 15.01
C PHE A 30 15.07 -0.22 16.40
N VAL A 31 16.35 0.03 16.73
CA VAL A 31 16.95 -0.24 18.05
C VAL A 31 16.71 -1.69 18.49
N ILE A 32 17.03 -2.64 17.61
CA ILE A 32 16.88 -4.07 17.88
C ILE A 32 18.01 -4.52 18.82
N GLU A 33 17.67 -5.15 19.95
CA GLU A 33 18.63 -5.57 20.97
C GLU A 33 19.38 -6.84 20.55
N VAL A 34 20.29 -6.70 19.59
CA VAL A 34 21.20 -7.76 19.13
C VAL A 34 22.64 -7.25 19.08
N GLY A 35 23.60 -8.17 19.24
CA GLY A 35 25.03 -7.85 19.05
C GLY A 35 25.35 -7.52 17.59
N ALA A 36 26.61 -7.22 17.29
CA ALA A 36 27.05 -7.08 15.90
C ALA A 36 27.00 -8.44 15.17
N CYS A 37 26.76 -8.43 13.85
CA CYS A 37 26.82 -9.65 13.05
C CYS A 37 28.24 -10.25 13.14
N PRO A 38 28.38 -11.51 13.57
CA PRO A 38 29.68 -12.17 13.59
C PRO A 38 30.16 -12.38 12.15
N LYS A 39 31.48 -12.22 11.94
CA LYS A 39 32.14 -12.42 10.65
C LYS A 39 33.10 -13.61 10.77
N PRO A 40 33.20 -14.47 9.75
CA PRO A 40 34.29 -15.44 9.61
C PRO A 40 35.64 -14.73 9.68
N GLU A 41 36.68 -15.45 10.09
CA GLU A 41 38.06 -14.97 10.05
C GLU A 41 38.44 -14.59 8.61
N GLU A 42 39.05 -13.41 8.42
CA GLU A 42 39.28 -12.79 7.09
C GLU A 42 40.13 -13.65 6.14
N ASP A 43 40.95 -14.56 6.67
CA ASP A 43 41.87 -15.40 5.89
C ASP A 43 41.40 -16.86 5.69
N ALA A 44 40.21 -17.22 6.20
CA ALA A 44 39.70 -18.59 6.12
C ALA A 44 38.56 -18.72 5.10
N ALA A 45 38.60 -19.75 4.26
CA ALA A 45 37.48 -20.08 3.38
C ALA A 45 36.22 -20.36 4.22
N PRO A 46 35.04 -19.82 3.84
CA PRO A 46 33.83 -19.97 4.63
C PRO A 46 33.42 -21.45 4.71
N SER A 47 33.51 -21.98 5.93
CA SER A 47 33.03 -23.32 6.26
C SER A 47 31.60 -23.24 6.82
N PRO A 48 30.82 -24.35 6.80
CA PRO A 48 29.52 -24.38 7.44
C PRO A 48 29.55 -23.89 8.89
N ALA A 49 30.58 -24.28 9.65
CA ALA A 49 30.74 -23.90 11.06
C ALA A 49 31.03 -22.41 11.25
N SER A 50 31.75 -21.77 10.32
CA SER A 50 32.06 -20.34 10.41
C SER A 50 30.90 -19.44 9.97
N VAL A 51 29.98 -19.95 9.14
CA VAL A 51 28.80 -19.20 8.65
C VAL A 51 27.61 -19.31 9.61
N GLU A 52 27.52 -20.37 10.39
CA GLU A 52 26.38 -20.63 11.29
C GLU A 52 26.11 -19.51 12.31
N PRO A 53 27.13 -18.87 12.95
CA PRO A 53 26.88 -17.75 13.86
C PRO A 53 26.23 -16.55 13.15
N ALA A 54 26.65 -16.25 11.91
CA ALA A 54 26.06 -15.16 11.14
C ALA A 54 24.62 -15.50 10.78
N LYS A 55 24.35 -16.71 10.30
CA LYS A 55 23.00 -17.18 10.00
C LYS A 55 22.07 -17.08 11.22
N ALA A 56 22.54 -17.48 12.41
CA ALA A 56 21.80 -17.34 13.66
C ALA A 56 21.49 -15.88 13.99
N TRP A 57 22.43 -14.97 13.74
CA TRP A 57 22.23 -13.52 13.90
C TRP A 57 21.13 -12.99 12.95
N PHE A 58 21.18 -13.33 11.67
CA PHE A 58 20.14 -12.94 10.71
C PHE A 58 18.76 -13.49 11.10
N GLN A 59 18.70 -14.73 11.57
CA GLN A 59 17.45 -15.32 12.06
C GLN A 59 16.92 -14.58 13.29
N GLN A 60 17.77 -14.26 14.27
CA GLN A 60 17.39 -13.52 15.46
C GLN A 60 16.83 -12.14 15.11
N VAL A 61 17.47 -11.45 14.16
CA VAL A 61 16.99 -10.16 13.67
C VAL A 61 15.64 -10.31 12.96
N ASP A 62 15.50 -11.31 12.09
CA ASP A 62 14.24 -11.60 11.42
C ASP A 62 13.09 -11.92 12.39
N GLU A 63 13.34 -12.57 13.51
CA GLU A 63 12.29 -12.87 14.50
C GLU A 63 11.77 -11.61 15.21
N GLN A 64 12.63 -10.59 15.38
CA GLN A 64 12.28 -9.34 16.05
C GLN A 64 11.62 -8.33 15.10
N ILE A 65 12.04 -8.28 13.84
CA ILE A 65 11.51 -7.32 12.87
C ILE A 65 10.07 -7.65 12.50
N GLN A 66 9.20 -6.66 12.55
CA GLN A 66 7.85 -6.75 12.02
C GLN A 66 7.78 -6.29 10.57
N VAL A 67 6.81 -6.82 9.80
CA VAL A 67 6.64 -6.46 8.37
C VAL A 67 6.45 -4.96 8.14
N HIS A 68 5.83 -4.23 9.07
CA HIS A 68 5.64 -2.79 8.95
C HIS A 68 6.95 -2.00 9.10
N GLN A 69 7.87 -2.45 9.97
CA GLN A 69 9.20 -1.87 10.12
C GLN A 69 10.04 -2.11 8.86
N LEU A 70 10.02 -3.35 8.34
CA LEU A 70 10.68 -3.69 7.08
C LEU A 70 10.15 -2.83 5.92
N ARG A 71 8.83 -2.63 5.86
CA ARG A 71 8.20 -1.76 4.88
C ARG A 71 8.67 -0.32 4.98
N GLN A 72 8.59 0.25 6.17
CA GLN A 72 9.02 1.63 6.42
C GLN A 72 10.46 1.83 5.97
N PHE A 73 11.37 0.95 6.42
CA PHE A 73 12.78 1.04 6.11
C PHE A 73 13.08 0.93 4.61
N LEU A 74 12.55 -0.10 3.93
CA LEU A 74 12.85 -0.31 2.51
C LEU A 74 12.25 0.78 1.60
N GLN A 75 11.27 1.55 2.08
CA GLN A 75 10.66 2.66 1.36
C GLN A 75 11.36 4.01 1.58
N THR A 76 12.13 4.15 2.65
CA THR A 76 12.81 5.42 3.00
C THR A 76 14.33 5.36 2.83
N THR A 77 14.93 4.18 2.86
CA THR A 77 16.38 4.02 2.74
C THR A 77 16.87 4.18 1.31
N SER A 78 18.06 4.77 1.15
CA SER A 78 18.79 4.83 -0.13
C SER A 78 19.56 3.54 -0.45
N LEU A 79 19.62 2.60 0.50
CA LEU A 79 20.36 1.35 0.35
C LEU A 79 19.62 0.29 -0.49
N THR A 80 18.31 0.47 -0.71
CA THR A 80 17.49 -0.49 -1.46
C THR A 80 17.75 -0.38 -2.95
N ASN A 81 18.06 -1.51 -3.58
CA ASN A 81 18.11 -1.66 -5.03
C ASN A 81 17.57 -3.05 -5.43
N GLU A 82 17.55 -3.33 -6.73
CA GLU A 82 17.02 -4.59 -7.27
C GLU A 82 17.72 -5.82 -6.67
N GLY A 83 19.06 -5.84 -6.66
CA GLY A 83 19.84 -6.96 -6.15
C GLY A 83 19.62 -7.20 -4.65
N VAL A 84 19.51 -6.11 -3.88
CA VAL A 84 19.20 -6.17 -2.44
C VAL A 84 17.81 -6.79 -2.21
N LEU A 85 16.77 -6.31 -2.90
CA LEU A 85 15.42 -6.86 -2.75
C LEU A 85 15.35 -8.32 -3.18
N ARG A 86 16.07 -8.70 -4.23
CA ARG A 86 16.19 -10.07 -4.69
C ARG A 86 16.78 -10.97 -3.60
N ASN A 87 17.95 -10.59 -3.06
CA ASN A 87 18.63 -11.36 -2.01
C ASN A 87 17.82 -11.43 -0.71
N LEU A 88 17.16 -10.34 -0.31
CA LEU A 88 16.24 -10.33 0.84
C LEU A 88 15.10 -11.33 0.65
N THR A 89 14.49 -11.32 -0.55
CA THR A 89 13.39 -12.22 -0.88
C THR A 89 13.84 -13.67 -0.83
N VAL A 90 14.97 -13.99 -1.47
CA VAL A 90 15.56 -15.34 -1.47
C VAL A 90 15.91 -15.81 -0.06
N HIS A 91 16.54 -14.96 0.76
CA HIS A 91 16.86 -15.26 2.15
C HIS A 91 15.63 -15.68 2.96
N HIS A 92 14.53 -14.91 2.87
CA HIS A 92 13.28 -15.27 3.55
C HIS A 92 12.63 -16.54 2.99
N LEU A 93 12.72 -16.79 1.67
CA LEU A 93 12.17 -17.99 1.04
C LEU A 93 12.94 -19.26 1.43
N GLN A 94 14.24 -19.16 1.66
CA GLN A 94 15.11 -20.29 2.02
C GLN A 94 14.97 -20.77 3.47
N LYS A 95 14.20 -20.07 4.31
CA LYS A 95 13.89 -20.54 5.67
C LYS A 95 13.24 -21.92 5.65
N ALA A 96 13.81 -22.85 6.40
CA ALA A 96 13.36 -24.23 6.50
C ALA A 96 11.96 -24.33 7.12
N VAL A 97 11.70 -23.52 8.16
CA VAL A 97 10.39 -23.39 8.81
C VAL A 97 9.92 -21.96 8.61
N LYS A 98 8.70 -21.79 8.09
CA LYS A 98 8.11 -20.47 7.81
C LYS A 98 7.05 -20.15 8.85
N ALA A 99 7.25 -19.06 9.58
CA ALA A 99 6.25 -18.54 10.50
C ALA A 99 5.17 -17.74 9.74
N PRO A 100 3.98 -17.49 10.34
CA PRO A 100 2.99 -16.59 9.75
C PRO A 100 3.54 -15.18 9.45
N SER A 101 4.49 -14.69 10.23
CA SER A 101 5.16 -13.40 10.00
C SER A 101 6.06 -13.43 8.75
N ASP A 102 6.69 -14.56 8.43
CA ASP A 102 7.49 -14.71 7.21
C ASP A 102 6.61 -14.60 5.96
N ARG A 103 5.39 -15.15 6.01
CA ARG A 103 4.43 -14.99 4.90
C ARG A 103 4.19 -13.52 4.58
N ASP A 104 3.93 -12.70 5.60
CA ASP A 104 3.60 -11.29 5.39
C ASP A 104 4.83 -10.49 4.91
N LYS A 105 6.04 -10.86 5.36
CA LYS A 105 7.31 -10.29 4.86
C LYS A 105 7.57 -10.68 3.41
N ILE A 106 7.46 -11.96 3.07
CA ILE A 106 7.63 -12.46 1.69
C ILE A 106 6.61 -11.80 0.76
N ASP A 107 5.35 -11.70 1.16
CA ASP A 107 4.31 -11.01 0.39
C ASP A 107 4.71 -9.57 0.07
N PHE A 108 5.15 -8.83 1.09
CA PHE A 108 5.61 -7.47 0.93
C PHE A 108 6.84 -7.39 0.01
N LEU A 109 7.84 -8.23 0.23
CA LEU A 109 9.09 -8.23 -0.54
C LEU A 109 8.84 -8.56 -2.01
N LEU A 110 8.00 -9.53 -2.33
CA LEU A 110 7.63 -9.87 -3.70
C LEU A 110 6.93 -8.70 -4.41
N VAL A 111 6.00 -8.04 -3.74
CA VAL A 111 5.30 -6.87 -4.29
C VAL A 111 6.26 -5.70 -4.48
N GLN A 112 7.18 -5.49 -3.53
CA GLN A 112 8.16 -4.41 -3.60
C GLN A 112 9.21 -4.66 -4.68
N TYR A 113 9.68 -5.90 -4.83
CA TYR A 113 10.57 -6.33 -5.91
C TYR A 113 9.91 -6.16 -7.27
N PHE A 114 8.68 -6.68 -7.44
CA PHE A 114 7.91 -6.50 -8.67
C PHE A 114 7.69 -5.01 -8.98
N SER A 115 7.29 -4.21 -7.99
CA SER A 115 7.07 -2.77 -8.16
C SER A 115 8.35 -2.00 -8.55
N LEU A 116 9.53 -2.47 -8.14
CA LEU A 116 10.80 -1.86 -8.53
C LEU A 116 11.19 -2.21 -9.96
N CYS A 117 10.89 -3.44 -10.39
CA CYS A 117 11.21 -3.93 -11.73
C CYS A 117 10.19 -3.49 -12.79
N ALA A 118 8.95 -3.21 -12.39
CA ALA A 118 7.89 -2.78 -13.28
C ALA A 118 8.23 -1.42 -13.93
N PRO A 119 8.05 -1.27 -15.26
CA PRO A 119 8.39 -0.05 -15.97
C PRO A 119 7.46 1.12 -15.56
N SER A 120 8.02 2.32 -15.60
CA SER A 120 7.25 3.55 -15.45
C SER A 120 6.18 3.63 -16.54
N GLY A 121 4.92 3.78 -16.14
CA GLY A 121 3.78 3.91 -17.07
C GLY A 121 3.08 2.59 -17.46
N LEU A 122 3.42 1.47 -16.82
CA LEU A 122 2.71 0.20 -17.00
C LEU A 122 1.20 0.36 -16.78
N GLU A 123 0.35 -0.01 -17.73
CA GLU A 123 -1.10 0.08 -17.58
C GLU A 123 -1.65 -1.05 -16.68
N ASP A 124 -2.83 -0.84 -16.08
CA ASP A 124 -3.46 -1.84 -15.22
C ASP A 124 -3.78 -3.14 -15.99
N SER A 125 -4.13 -3.04 -17.29
CA SER A 125 -4.44 -4.18 -18.14
C SER A 125 -3.22 -5.05 -18.48
N ASP A 126 -2.02 -4.47 -18.45
CA ASP A 126 -0.77 -5.14 -18.81
C ASP A 126 -0.21 -5.97 -17.65
N VAL A 127 -0.79 -5.83 -16.45
CA VAL A 127 -0.40 -6.58 -15.25
C VAL A 127 -1.18 -7.89 -15.18
N ASP A 128 -0.94 -8.78 -16.13
CA ASP A 128 -1.44 -10.15 -16.08
C ASP A 128 -0.53 -11.07 -15.24
N LEU A 129 -0.96 -12.32 -15.04
CA LEU A 129 -0.18 -13.28 -14.25
C LEU A 129 1.11 -13.68 -14.94
N GLU A 130 1.12 -13.77 -16.27
CA GLU A 130 2.28 -14.20 -17.04
C GLU A 130 3.41 -13.19 -16.89
N TYR A 131 3.10 -11.90 -17.05
CA TYR A 131 4.03 -10.81 -16.83
C TYR A 131 4.60 -10.81 -15.41
N VAL A 132 3.73 -10.96 -14.39
CA VAL A 132 4.17 -11.01 -12.99
C VAL A 132 5.07 -12.22 -12.73
N ALA A 133 4.74 -13.40 -13.28
CA ALA A 133 5.55 -14.61 -13.15
C ALA A 133 6.94 -14.45 -13.80
N GLN A 134 7.02 -13.83 -14.98
CA GLN A 134 8.29 -13.55 -15.65
C GLN A 134 9.18 -12.61 -14.83
N VAL A 135 8.62 -11.52 -14.29
CA VAL A 135 9.38 -10.58 -13.46
C VAL A 135 9.83 -11.23 -12.15
N LEU A 136 9.04 -12.15 -11.58
CA LEU A 136 9.37 -12.85 -10.34
C LEU A 136 10.21 -14.13 -10.53
N GLU A 137 10.49 -14.53 -11.76
CA GLU A 137 11.30 -15.72 -12.07
C GLU A 137 12.67 -15.73 -11.35
N PRO A 138 13.41 -14.61 -11.22
CA PRO A 138 14.70 -14.59 -10.53
C PRO A 138 14.64 -14.96 -9.04
N VAL A 139 13.47 -14.90 -8.40
CA VAL A 139 13.28 -15.22 -6.98
C VAL A 139 12.41 -16.47 -6.77
N LEU A 140 11.44 -16.72 -7.64
CA LEU A 140 10.51 -17.85 -7.52
C LEU A 140 10.89 -19.04 -8.40
N GLY A 141 11.79 -18.85 -9.36
CA GLY A 141 12.05 -19.80 -10.45
C GLY A 141 10.90 -19.84 -11.47
N SER A 142 11.07 -20.65 -12.52
CA SER A 142 10.07 -20.79 -13.59
C SER A 142 8.71 -21.29 -13.05
N GLN A 143 7.65 -20.54 -13.33
CA GLN A 143 6.28 -20.82 -12.87
C GLN A 143 5.30 -21.03 -14.03
N PRO A 144 4.26 -21.84 -13.84
CA PRO A 144 3.16 -21.89 -14.79
C PRO A 144 2.41 -20.55 -14.80
N ALA A 145 2.08 -20.05 -15.99
CA ALA A 145 1.29 -18.82 -16.19
C ALA A 145 -0.21 -19.00 -15.88
N GLN A 146 -0.58 -19.94 -15.00
CA GLN A 146 -1.97 -20.25 -14.67
C GLN A 146 -2.23 -20.05 -13.17
N VAL A 147 -3.30 -19.32 -12.87
CA VAL A 147 -3.77 -19.16 -11.49
C VAL A 147 -4.26 -20.53 -10.99
N PRO A 148 -3.79 -21.01 -9.83
CA PRO A 148 -4.35 -22.21 -9.22
C PRO A 148 -5.88 -22.08 -9.06
N LEU A 149 -6.66 -23.11 -9.39
CA LEU A 149 -8.13 -23.03 -9.40
C LEU A 149 -8.73 -22.53 -8.07
N TRP A 150 -8.10 -22.88 -6.95
CA TRP A 150 -8.51 -22.46 -5.61
C TRP A 150 -8.26 -20.96 -5.34
N LEU A 151 -7.44 -20.31 -6.17
CA LEU A 151 -7.21 -18.85 -6.19
C LEU A 151 -8.06 -18.11 -7.23
N SER A 152 -8.94 -18.79 -7.97
CA SER A 152 -9.91 -18.11 -8.86
C SER A 152 -10.70 -16.98 -8.19
N PRO A 153 -11.04 -17.02 -6.88
CA PRO A 153 -11.72 -15.90 -6.24
C PRO A 153 -10.93 -14.58 -6.23
N LEU A 154 -9.58 -14.62 -6.34
CA LEU A 154 -8.77 -13.39 -6.40
C LEU A 154 -9.16 -12.48 -7.57
N GLU A 155 -9.51 -13.06 -8.72
CA GLU A 155 -9.90 -12.29 -9.89
C GLU A 155 -11.22 -11.55 -9.65
N THR A 156 -12.19 -12.18 -8.98
CA THR A 156 -13.43 -11.51 -8.56
C THR A 156 -13.18 -10.36 -7.59
N VAL A 157 -12.23 -10.53 -6.66
CA VAL A 157 -11.83 -9.48 -5.71
C VAL A 157 -11.19 -8.31 -6.45
N LEU A 158 -10.29 -8.57 -7.41
CA LEU A 158 -9.66 -7.54 -8.24
C LEU A 158 -10.67 -6.77 -9.08
N GLN A 159 -11.58 -7.47 -9.75
CA GLN A 159 -12.64 -6.84 -10.54
C GLN A 159 -13.55 -5.96 -9.68
N SER A 160 -13.86 -6.40 -8.47
CA SER A 160 -14.66 -5.63 -7.52
C SER A 160 -13.93 -4.37 -7.07
N ALA A 161 -12.64 -4.47 -6.73
CA ALA A 161 -11.80 -3.33 -6.37
C ALA A 161 -11.68 -2.32 -7.52
N ALA A 162 -11.46 -2.79 -8.75
CA ALA A 162 -11.32 -1.94 -9.93
C ALA A 162 -12.57 -1.11 -10.24
N ARG A 163 -13.75 -1.60 -9.84
CA ARG A 163 -15.05 -0.90 -10.03
C ARG A 163 -15.31 0.19 -9.00
N CYS A 164 -14.59 0.21 -7.87
CA CYS A 164 -14.73 1.28 -6.88
C CYS A 164 -14.39 2.64 -7.51
N ARG A 165 -15.20 3.64 -7.19
CA ARG A 165 -15.04 5.04 -7.65
C ARG A 165 -14.63 5.97 -6.52
N ARG A 166 -14.77 5.53 -5.27
CA ARG A 166 -14.36 6.26 -4.07
C ARG A 166 -13.52 5.39 -3.16
N LEU A 167 -12.61 6.00 -2.42
CA LEU A 167 -11.84 5.28 -1.41
C LEU A 167 -12.75 4.69 -0.33
N SER A 168 -13.83 5.38 0.02
CA SER A 168 -14.83 4.88 0.96
C SER A 168 -15.49 3.58 0.50
N GLU A 169 -15.79 3.42 -0.79
CA GLU A 169 -16.35 2.18 -1.34
C GLU A 169 -15.37 1.02 -1.20
N LEU A 170 -14.09 1.25 -1.53
CA LEU A 170 -13.06 0.22 -1.37
C LEU A 170 -12.94 -0.22 0.10
N LEU A 171 -12.92 0.72 1.04
CA LEU A 171 -12.73 0.46 2.46
C LEU A 171 -13.95 -0.21 3.14
N HIS A 172 -15.17 0.00 2.63
CA HIS A 172 -16.39 -0.54 3.26
C HIS A 172 -17.03 -1.71 2.50
N SER A 173 -16.60 -1.98 1.26
CA SER A 173 -17.16 -3.08 0.44
C SER A 173 -16.80 -4.48 0.94
N GLY A 174 -15.82 -4.60 1.84
CA GLY A 174 -15.31 -5.90 2.30
C GLY A 174 -14.35 -6.58 1.32
N VAL A 175 -14.05 -5.95 0.18
CA VAL A 175 -13.19 -6.51 -0.88
C VAL A 175 -11.76 -6.76 -0.35
N LEU A 176 -11.21 -5.83 0.45
CA LEU A 176 -9.89 -5.99 1.04
C LEU A 176 -9.85 -7.15 2.06
N GLU A 177 -10.90 -7.29 2.85
CA GLU A 177 -11.08 -8.36 3.83
C GLU A 177 -11.17 -9.73 3.17
N GLN A 178 -11.85 -9.82 2.02
CA GLN A 178 -11.92 -11.06 1.22
C GLN A 178 -10.52 -11.50 0.75
N GLY A 179 -9.72 -10.58 0.20
CA GLY A 179 -8.35 -10.92 -0.21
C GLY A 179 -7.44 -11.28 0.96
N ARG A 180 -7.55 -10.59 2.10
CA ARG A 180 -6.85 -10.98 3.34
C ARG A 180 -7.27 -12.38 3.82
N LYS A 181 -8.57 -12.68 3.76
CA LYS A 181 -9.10 -14.00 4.13
C LYS A 181 -8.55 -15.10 3.24
N LEU A 182 -8.54 -14.92 1.93
CA LEU A 182 -7.96 -15.89 0.98
C LEU A 182 -6.48 -16.17 1.30
N LYS A 183 -5.69 -15.11 1.54
CA LYS A 183 -4.28 -15.22 1.92
C LYS A 183 -4.10 -15.98 3.24
N SER A 184 -4.91 -15.66 4.25
CA SER A 184 -4.87 -16.35 5.55
C SER A 184 -5.28 -17.82 5.47
N GLN A 185 -6.27 -18.15 4.66
CA GLN A 185 -6.77 -19.53 4.47
C GLN A 185 -5.84 -20.41 3.62
N SER A 186 -4.87 -19.82 2.93
CA SER A 186 -3.95 -20.56 2.05
C SER A 186 -3.00 -21.47 2.83
N GLY A 187 -2.70 -21.16 4.10
CA GLY A 187 -1.74 -21.91 4.91
C GLY A 187 -0.41 -22.11 4.16
N ASP A 188 0.09 -23.34 4.16
CA ASP A 188 1.35 -23.70 3.48
C ASP A 188 1.27 -23.58 1.95
N LYS A 189 0.07 -23.68 1.36
CA LYS A 189 -0.12 -23.51 -0.10
C LYS A 189 0.21 -22.11 -0.59
N TYR A 190 0.26 -21.12 0.33
CA TYR A 190 0.74 -19.79 -0.02
C TYR A 190 2.15 -19.83 -0.62
N PHE A 191 3.02 -20.71 -0.10
CA PHE A 191 4.43 -20.79 -0.50
C PHE A 191 4.65 -21.60 -1.79
N GLU A 192 3.60 -22.05 -2.45
CA GLU A 192 3.70 -22.52 -3.83
C GLU A 192 4.01 -21.33 -4.74
N PRO A 193 5.05 -21.37 -5.58
CA PRO A 193 5.48 -20.15 -6.24
C PRO A 193 4.48 -19.58 -7.26
N ALA A 194 3.60 -20.40 -7.85
CA ALA A 194 2.44 -19.91 -8.60
C ALA A 194 1.42 -19.14 -7.72
N ALA A 195 1.21 -19.56 -6.47
CA ALA A 195 0.35 -18.86 -5.52
C ALA A 195 0.97 -17.53 -5.08
N MET A 196 2.28 -17.52 -4.81
CA MET A 196 3.03 -16.29 -4.47
C MET A 196 2.97 -15.27 -5.62
N ALA A 197 3.13 -15.69 -6.87
CA ALA A 197 2.98 -14.81 -8.03
C ALA A 197 1.56 -14.24 -8.14
N ALA A 198 0.53 -15.06 -7.94
CA ALA A 198 -0.86 -14.61 -7.96
C ALA A 198 -1.17 -13.61 -6.82
N PHE A 199 -0.66 -13.84 -5.61
CA PHE A 199 -0.81 -12.89 -4.50
C PHE A 199 0.02 -11.62 -4.69
N ALA A 200 1.20 -11.69 -5.30
CA ALA A 200 1.99 -10.51 -5.64
C ALA A 200 1.25 -9.63 -6.65
N ARG A 201 0.69 -10.23 -7.71
CA ARG A 201 -0.21 -9.54 -8.66
C ARG A 201 -1.37 -8.89 -7.92
N TYR A 202 -2.09 -9.65 -7.09
CA TYR A 202 -3.22 -9.15 -6.34
C TYR A 202 -2.84 -7.94 -5.46
N SER A 203 -1.82 -8.08 -4.63
CA SER A 203 -1.37 -7.04 -3.70
C SER A 203 -0.89 -5.79 -4.45
N PHE A 204 -0.20 -5.95 -5.58
CA PHE A 204 0.23 -4.84 -6.43
C PHE A 204 -0.96 -4.10 -7.04
N MET A 205 -1.93 -4.81 -7.61
CA MET A 205 -3.13 -4.21 -8.21
C MET A 205 -4.00 -3.50 -7.17
N ILE A 206 -4.18 -4.09 -5.99
CA ILE A 206 -4.89 -3.43 -4.88
C ILE A 206 -4.17 -2.15 -4.46
N ARG A 207 -2.83 -2.16 -4.40
CA ARG A 207 -2.03 -0.96 -4.12
C ARG A 207 -2.32 0.14 -5.16
N ARG A 208 -2.34 -0.20 -6.46
CA ARG A 208 -2.66 0.75 -7.54
C ARG A 208 -4.08 1.32 -7.42
N VAL A 209 -5.08 0.47 -7.23
CA VAL A 209 -6.48 0.89 -7.04
C VAL A 209 -6.62 1.82 -5.84
N PHE A 210 -6.00 1.47 -4.72
CA PHE A 210 -6.00 2.29 -3.50
C PHE A 210 -5.41 3.67 -3.76
N PHE A 211 -4.21 3.75 -4.36
CA PHE A 211 -3.58 5.03 -4.65
C PHE A 211 -4.39 5.86 -5.64
N ARG A 212 -4.91 5.26 -6.72
CA ARG A 212 -5.80 5.94 -7.67
C ARG A 212 -6.98 6.59 -6.94
N LEU A 213 -7.72 5.82 -6.15
CA LEU A 213 -8.90 6.30 -5.44
C LEU A 213 -8.58 7.38 -4.41
N MET A 214 -7.47 7.23 -3.69
CA MET A 214 -7.00 8.23 -2.74
C MET A 214 -6.67 9.56 -3.44
N HIS A 215 -6.00 9.52 -4.60
CA HIS A 215 -5.69 10.72 -5.38
C HIS A 215 -6.96 11.34 -5.98
N ASP A 216 -7.87 10.52 -6.50
CA ASP A 216 -9.16 10.96 -7.03
C ASP A 216 -9.97 11.70 -5.94
N ASP A 217 -10.03 11.15 -4.73
CA ASP A 217 -10.74 11.78 -3.60
C ASP A 217 -10.06 13.07 -3.13
N LEU A 218 -8.73 13.10 -3.03
CA LEU A 218 -7.98 14.33 -2.72
C LEU A 218 -8.23 15.44 -3.74
N ASN A 219 -8.17 15.12 -5.04
CA ASN A 219 -8.38 16.10 -6.09
C ASN A 219 -9.81 16.63 -6.09
N ALA A 220 -10.81 15.77 -5.90
CA ALA A 220 -12.18 16.21 -5.87
C ALA A 220 -12.57 16.94 -4.57
N ILE A 221 -11.89 16.70 -3.44
CA ILE A 221 -11.98 17.60 -2.28
C ILE A 221 -11.47 18.99 -2.66
N LEU A 222 -10.28 19.08 -3.25
CA LEU A 222 -9.68 20.36 -3.63
C LEU A 222 -10.56 21.14 -4.62
N ASP A 223 -11.11 20.46 -5.62
CA ASP A 223 -12.03 21.08 -6.59
C ASP A 223 -13.36 21.48 -5.92
N GLY A 224 -13.90 20.62 -5.04
CA GLY A 224 -15.11 20.93 -4.29
C GLY A 224 -14.96 22.15 -3.37
N LEU A 225 -13.81 22.30 -2.71
CA LEU A 225 -13.51 23.48 -1.90
C LEU A 225 -13.47 24.77 -2.75
N ARG A 226 -12.87 24.73 -3.95
CA ARG A 226 -12.88 25.87 -4.89
C ARG A 226 -14.30 26.22 -5.33
N ASP A 227 -15.13 25.22 -5.59
CA ASP A 227 -16.52 25.43 -5.99
C ASP A 227 -17.39 26.00 -4.86
N LEU A 228 -17.13 25.61 -3.61
CA LEU A 228 -17.81 26.18 -2.44
C LEU A 228 -17.44 27.66 -2.25
N GLU A 229 -16.15 28.01 -2.37
CA GLU A 229 -15.70 29.41 -2.31
C GLU A 229 -16.35 30.27 -3.40
N ARG A 230 -16.44 29.76 -4.65
CA ARG A 230 -17.15 30.45 -5.75
C ARG A 230 -18.63 30.69 -5.44
N ARG A 231 -19.24 29.86 -4.60
CA ARG A 231 -20.64 29.99 -4.12
C ARG A 231 -20.75 30.85 -2.86
N GLY A 232 -19.66 31.47 -2.40
CA GLY A 232 -19.61 32.28 -1.19
C GLY A 232 -19.58 31.47 0.12
N ILE A 233 -19.36 30.15 0.05
CA ILE A 233 -19.23 29.28 1.23
C ILE A 233 -17.73 29.19 1.57
N ASN A 234 -17.32 29.89 2.62
CA ASN A 234 -15.90 30.00 3.00
C ASN A 234 -15.50 29.08 4.16
N SER A 235 -16.46 28.42 4.81
CA SER A 235 -16.25 27.50 5.92
C SER A 235 -17.20 26.30 5.87
N LEU A 236 -16.80 25.20 6.53
CA LEU A 236 -17.50 23.92 6.53
C LEU A 236 -17.50 23.26 7.92
N ASP A 237 -18.60 22.59 8.26
CA ASP A 237 -18.63 21.68 9.41
C ASP A 237 -17.91 20.39 9.06
N CYS A 238 -16.69 20.24 9.59
CA CYS A 238 -15.81 19.12 9.32
C CYS A 238 -15.54 18.26 10.57
N ARG A 239 -16.42 18.32 11.59
CA ARG A 239 -16.26 17.54 12.83
C ARG A 239 -16.18 16.04 12.61
N ARG A 240 -16.88 15.52 11.58
CA ARG A 240 -16.80 14.11 11.18
C ARG A 240 -15.37 13.69 10.80
N ALA A 241 -14.62 14.62 10.20
CA ALA A 241 -13.22 14.42 9.83
C ALA A 241 -12.25 14.90 10.93
N GLN A 242 -12.71 15.07 12.17
CA GLN A 242 -11.93 15.53 13.34
C GLN A 242 -11.36 16.95 13.20
N PHE A 243 -12.02 17.80 12.39
CA PHE A 243 -11.76 19.23 12.32
C PHE A 243 -12.81 20.04 13.09
N SER A 244 -12.73 21.37 13.02
CA SER A 244 -13.72 22.22 13.66
C SER A 244 -15.07 22.22 12.92
N ALA A 245 -16.11 22.75 13.59
CA ALA A 245 -17.44 22.92 13.01
C ALA A 245 -17.54 24.10 12.02
N ASP A 246 -16.51 24.95 11.98
CA ASP A 246 -16.43 26.14 11.12
C ASP A 246 -15.04 26.20 10.49
N GLU A 247 -14.65 25.11 9.84
CA GLU A 247 -13.30 24.95 9.32
C GLU A 247 -13.13 25.78 8.03
N PRO A 248 -12.19 26.72 7.96
CA PRO A 248 -12.00 27.53 6.76
C PRO A 248 -11.56 26.68 5.56
N THR A 249 -12.20 26.90 4.42
CA THR A 249 -11.87 26.25 3.13
C THR A 249 -10.41 26.43 2.73
N THR A 250 -9.80 27.58 3.06
CA THR A 250 -8.38 27.86 2.87
C THR A 250 -7.48 26.96 3.71
N ARG A 251 -7.83 26.70 4.97
CA ARG A 251 -7.09 25.79 5.87
C ARG A 251 -7.21 24.34 5.42
N LEU A 252 -8.42 23.92 5.03
CA LEU A 252 -8.65 22.57 4.47
C LEU A 252 -7.81 22.31 3.22
N ARG A 253 -7.64 23.31 2.34
CA ARG A 253 -6.78 23.21 1.15
C ARG A 253 -5.31 22.98 1.52
N MET A 254 -4.79 23.74 2.50
CA MET A 254 -3.40 23.56 2.96
C MET A 254 -3.17 22.16 3.53
N ILE A 255 -4.13 21.63 4.29
CA ILE A 255 -4.07 20.28 4.84
C ILE A 255 -4.11 19.23 3.72
N CYS A 256 -5.00 19.37 2.74
CA CYS A 256 -5.05 18.44 1.61
C CYS A 256 -3.76 18.45 0.76
N GLN A 257 -3.09 19.60 0.68
CA GLN A 257 -1.79 19.71 0.00
C GLN A 257 -0.67 19.00 0.78
N SER A 258 -0.65 19.08 2.11
CA SER A 258 0.34 18.34 2.91
C SER A 258 0.10 16.82 2.84
N TRP A 259 -1.17 16.40 2.77
CA TRP A 259 -1.53 14.99 2.58
C TRP A 259 -1.05 14.39 1.26
N LYS A 260 -1.00 15.17 0.17
CA LYS A 260 -0.39 14.68 -1.08
C LYS A 260 1.05 14.19 -0.84
N VAL A 261 1.83 14.92 -0.05
CA VAL A 261 3.23 14.54 0.26
C VAL A 261 3.29 13.39 1.26
N MET A 262 2.48 13.42 2.32
CA MET A 262 2.48 12.37 3.36
C MET A 262 2.12 10.99 2.81
N PHE A 263 1.08 10.87 2.00
CA PHE A 263 0.65 9.57 1.48
C PHE A 263 1.60 8.97 0.43
N HIS A 264 2.53 9.75 -0.11
CA HIS A 264 3.64 9.23 -0.91
C HIS A 264 4.78 8.66 -0.05
N ALA A 265 5.04 9.27 1.11
CA ALA A 265 6.13 8.90 2.00
C ALA A 265 5.75 7.77 2.97
N GLU A 266 4.48 7.67 3.32
CA GLU A 266 3.98 6.70 4.27
C GLU A 266 2.83 5.90 3.66
N TYR A 267 2.89 4.57 3.79
CA TYR A 267 1.70 3.73 3.67
C TYR A 267 0.83 3.99 4.92
N SER A 268 0.31 5.20 5.08
CA SER A 268 -0.42 5.65 6.27
C SER A 268 -1.72 4.87 6.38
N SER A 269 -1.72 3.70 6.99
CA SER A 269 -2.94 3.01 7.40
C SER A 269 -3.48 3.66 8.66
N GLY A 270 -4.77 4.01 8.70
CA GLY A 270 -5.46 4.44 9.91
C GLY A 270 -6.11 5.83 9.82
N GLN A 271 -5.91 6.65 10.85
CA GLN A 271 -6.63 7.91 11.07
C GLN A 271 -6.58 8.89 9.87
N PRO A 272 -5.44 9.14 9.19
CA PRO A 272 -5.41 10.07 8.07
C PRO A 272 -6.34 9.67 6.91
N LEU A 273 -6.47 8.37 6.61
CA LEU A 273 -7.37 7.88 5.56
C LEU A 273 -8.84 8.05 5.94
N ARG A 274 -9.18 7.83 7.21
CA ARG A 274 -10.55 8.07 7.70
C ARG A 274 -10.89 9.55 7.59
N MET A 275 -9.98 10.44 8.02
CA MET A 275 -10.15 11.88 7.89
C MET A 275 -10.34 12.29 6.42
N LEU A 276 -9.58 11.71 5.49
CA LEU A 276 -9.75 11.96 4.05
C LEU A 276 -11.16 11.58 3.57
N VAL A 277 -11.63 10.37 3.90
CA VAL A 277 -12.95 9.88 3.52
C VAL A 277 -14.08 10.74 4.11
N ASP A 278 -13.99 11.09 5.39
CA ASP A 278 -15.00 11.91 6.05
C ASP A 278 -15.00 13.35 5.54
N LEU A 279 -13.83 13.92 5.24
CA LEU A 279 -13.72 15.24 4.63
C LEU A 279 -14.33 15.24 3.23
N ARG A 280 -14.10 14.19 2.44
CA ARG A 280 -14.73 14.03 1.13
C ARG A 280 -16.25 14.05 1.24
N ALA A 281 -16.81 13.32 2.20
CA ALA A 281 -18.25 13.30 2.45
C ALA A 281 -18.78 14.69 2.84
N ALA A 282 -18.08 15.41 3.72
CA ALA A 282 -18.49 16.75 4.15
C ALA A 282 -18.53 17.77 2.99
N VAL A 283 -17.53 17.74 2.11
CA VAL A 283 -17.48 18.61 0.92
C VAL A 283 -18.61 18.27 -0.06
N ASP A 284 -18.85 16.98 -0.33
CA ASP A 284 -19.94 16.54 -1.21
C ASP A 284 -21.31 16.97 -0.67
N ASP A 285 -21.53 16.84 0.65
CA ASP A 285 -22.78 17.22 1.30
C ASP A 285 -23.01 18.74 1.23
N ALA A 286 -21.96 19.54 1.45
CA ALA A 286 -22.02 21.00 1.32
C ALA A 286 -22.31 21.44 -0.12
N LEU A 287 -21.70 20.79 -1.12
CA LEU A 287 -21.95 21.09 -2.54
C LEU A 287 -23.40 20.81 -2.94
N LYS A 288 -23.99 19.72 -2.43
CA LYS A 288 -25.42 19.39 -2.62
C LYS A 288 -26.35 20.34 -1.86
N GLY A 289 -25.98 20.71 -0.63
CA GLY A 289 -26.74 21.63 0.22
C GLY A 289 -26.78 23.06 -0.32
N GLY A 290 -25.66 23.56 -0.85
CA GLY A 290 -25.57 24.87 -1.50
C GLY A 290 -26.44 24.98 -2.76
N ALA A 291 -26.62 23.88 -3.50
CA ALA A 291 -27.49 23.84 -4.68
C ALA A 291 -28.98 24.07 -4.32
N ARG A 292 -29.43 23.61 -3.14
CA ARG A 292 -30.83 23.79 -2.69
C ARG A 292 -31.13 25.22 -2.22
N LYS A 293 -30.17 25.91 -1.57
CA LYS A 293 -30.34 27.31 -1.15
C LYS A 293 -30.38 28.29 -2.34
N GLY A 294 -29.69 27.98 -3.46
CA GLY A 294 -29.76 28.78 -4.68
C GLY A 294 -31.13 28.75 -5.37
N THR A 295 -31.82 27.61 -5.36
CA THR A 295 -33.15 27.46 -5.99
C THR A 295 -34.29 28.12 -5.21
N THR A 296 -34.20 28.23 -3.89
CA THR A 296 -35.25 28.90 -3.08
C THR A 296 -35.12 30.42 -3.10
N ALA A 297 -33.90 30.97 -3.18
CA ALA A 297 -33.70 32.42 -3.33
C ALA A 297 -34.21 32.94 -4.68
N ALA A 298 -34.03 32.18 -5.78
CA ALA A 298 -34.55 32.54 -7.09
C ALA A 298 -36.10 32.54 -7.15
N ARG A 299 -36.75 31.64 -6.41
CA ARG A 299 -38.22 31.56 -6.35
C ARG A 299 -38.84 32.65 -5.48
N ALA A 300 -38.14 33.08 -4.43
CA ALA A 300 -38.54 34.23 -3.59
C ALA A 300 -38.40 35.56 -4.35
N ALA A 301 -37.37 35.72 -5.18
CA ALA A 301 -37.18 36.90 -6.02
C ALA A 301 -38.27 37.03 -7.12
N SER A 302 -38.78 35.91 -7.66
CA SER A 302 -39.87 35.93 -8.64
C SER A 302 -41.26 36.22 -8.05
N ALA A 303 -41.46 36.06 -6.73
CA ALA A 303 -42.76 36.27 -6.08
C ALA A 303 -42.98 37.73 -5.63
N SER A 304 -41.94 38.55 -5.63
CA SER A 304 -42.01 39.93 -5.10
C SER A 304 -42.35 41.01 -6.15
N ASN A 305 -42.62 40.61 -7.40
CA ASN A 305 -42.83 41.52 -8.53
C ASN A 305 -44.30 41.65 -8.99
N ASN A 306 -45.28 41.53 -8.08
CA ASN A 306 -46.66 41.93 -8.37
C ASN A 306 -46.98 43.28 -7.68
N PRO A 307 -47.01 44.40 -8.42
CA PRO A 307 -47.48 45.66 -7.87
C PRO A 307 -49.02 45.71 -7.96
N SER A 308 -49.70 45.53 -6.83
CA SER A 308 -51.14 45.85 -6.75
C SER A 308 -51.31 47.36 -6.62
N GLY A 309 -51.50 48.04 -7.75
CA GLY A 309 -52.11 49.37 -7.76
C GLY A 309 -53.63 49.26 -7.69
N ALA A 310 -54.27 50.10 -6.86
CA ALA A 310 -55.34 51.01 -7.26
C ALA A 310 -56.14 51.50 -6.04
N ALA A 311 -55.89 52.75 -5.66
CA ALA A 311 -56.81 53.57 -4.88
C ALA A 311 -57.87 54.19 -5.80
N LYS A 312 -59.14 54.16 -5.40
CA LYS A 312 -60.22 55.13 -5.74
C LYS A 312 -61.16 55.13 -4.53
N LYS A 313 -61.24 56.22 -3.77
CA LYS A 313 -62.22 57.32 -3.91
C LYS A 313 -63.66 56.83 -4.00
#